data_AF-A0A9Q3IIL6-F1
#
_entry.id   AF-A0A9Q3IIL6-F1
#
_cell.length_a   1.000
_cell.length_b   1.000
_cell.length_c   1.000
_cell.angle_alpha   90.00
_cell.angle_beta   90.00
_cell.angle_gamma   90.00
#
_symmetry.space_group_name_H-M   'P 1'
#
loop_
_entity.id
_entity.type
_entity.pdbx_description
1 polymer ?
#
loop_
_entity_poly.entity_id
_entity_poly.type
_entity_poly.pdbx_seq_one_letter_code
_entity_poly.pdbx_strand_id
1 'polypeptide(L)'
;MKEINGRRSWPWWKSQIIQRYSNGTWIWKKTMSFENDKYSVEKDSYEWYLRQSKRLKAIDPQMNIKMRNQKLLTQMPGEVEQAMKCRCSHNFTLDDIVNTLQDVRKRSNIGKYTPYRSSGFKEK
;
A
#
# COMPACT_ATOMS: atom_id res chain seq x y z
N MET A 1 33.90 -14.34 -31.14
CA MET A 1 32.75 -15.04 -30.50
C MET A 1 31.79 -14.01 -29.92
N LYS A 2 30.72 -13.64 -30.64
CA LYS A 2 29.65 -12.74 -30.16
C LYS A 2 28.38 -13.57 -29.93
N GLU A 3 28.46 -14.57 -29.08
CA GLU A 3 27.34 -15.41 -28.69
C GLU A 3 27.50 -15.56 -27.17
N ILE A 4 26.57 -15.10 -26.32
CA ILE A 4 25.57 -15.97 -25.66
C ILE A 4 24.40 -15.13 -25.07
N ASN A 5 24.47 -13.80 -25.07
CA ASN A 5 23.52 -12.97 -24.29
C ASN A 5 22.18 -12.69 -25.00
N GLY A 6 22.14 -12.69 -26.33
CA GLY A 6 20.93 -12.36 -27.09
C GLY A 6 19.78 -13.39 -27.02
N ARG A 7 20.06 -14.63 -26.60
CA ARG A 7 19.06 -15.72 -26.50
C ARG A 7 18.46 -15.91 -25.10
N ARG A 8 18.74 -15.01 -24.17
CA ARG A 8 18.24 -15.11 -22.79
C ARG A 8 16.78 -14.65 -22.72
N SER A 9 15.98 -15.34 -21.91
CA SER A 9 14.57 -15.00 -21.70
C SER A 9 14.40 -13.64 -21.01
N TRP A 10 13.27 -12.98 -21.24
CA TRP A 10 12.97 -11.68 -20.61
C TRP A 10 13.08 -11.68 -19.08
N PRO A 11 12.61 -12.72 -18.34
CA PRO A 11 12.82 -12.78 -16.89
C PRO A 11 14.29 -12.73 -16.46
N TRP A 12 15.19 -13.35 -17.24
CA TRP A 12 16.63 -13.32 -16.98
C TRP A 12 17.19 -11.91 -17.17
N TRP A 13 16.85 -11.26 -18.28
CA TRP A 13 17.27 -9.88 -18.55
C TRP A 13 16.75 -8.91 -17.49
N LYS A 14 15.49 -9.07 -17.09
CA LYS A 14 14.90 -8.29 -15.99
C LYS A 14 15.67 -8.46 -14.69
N SER A 15 16.06 -9.69 -14.35
CA SER A 15 16.88 -9.96 -13.16
C SER A 15 18.25 -9.27 -13.23
N GLN A 16 18.94 -9.33 -14.37
CA GLN A 16 20.24 -8.69 -14.55
C GLN A 16 20.16 -7.15 -14.49
N ILE A 17 19.11 -6.56 -15.06
CA ILE A 17 18.85 -5.11 -14.96
C ILE A 17 18.61 -4.72 -13.51
N ILE A 18 17.76 -5.47 -12.80
CA ILE A 18 17.51 -5.25 -11.37
C ILE A 18 18.82 -5.37 -10.59
N GLN A 19 19.60 -6.43 -10.76
CA GLN A 19 20.86 -6.63 -10.05
C GLN A 19 21.87 -5.49 -10.29
N ARG A 20 21.96 -5.00 -11.53
CA ARG A 20 22.95 -3.97 -11.90
C ARG A 20 22.53 -2.55 -11.48
N TYR A 21 21.24 -2.25 -11.50
CA TYR A 21 20.71 -0.89 -11.30
C TYR A 21 19.93 -0.71 -10.00
N SER A 22 19.64 -1.78 -9.25
CA SER A 22 19.05 -1.67 -7.90
C SER A 22 20.13 -1.29 -6.91
N ASN A 23 20.56 -0.03 -6.99
CA ASN A 23 21.42 0.57 -5.98
C ASN A 23 20.69 0.55 -4.62
N GLY A 24 21.38 0.23 -3.53
CA GLY A 24 20.83 0.29 -2.17
C GLY A 24 20.19 1.65 -1.85
N THR A 25 20.74 2.74 -2.39
CA THR A 25 20.12 4.08 -2.29
C THR A 25 18.76 4.16 -2.98
N TRP A 26 18.56 3.49 -4.12
CA TRP A 26 17.27 3.47 -4.81
C TRP A 26 16.24 2.65 -4.04
N ILE A 27 16.63 1.49 -3.52
CA ILE A 27 15.77 0.66 -2.66
C ILE A 27 15.34 1.48 -1.43
N TRP A 28 16.30 2.13 -0.76
CA TRP A 28 16.01 3.01 0.37
C TRP A 28 15.03 4.13 0.01
N LYS A 29 15.23 4.83 -1.11
CA LYS A 29 14.28 5.86 -1.60
C LYS A 29 12.88 5.29 -1.85
N LYS A 30 12.78 4.07 -2.38
CA LYS A 30 11.49 3.39 -2.59
C LYS A 30 10.82 2.99 -1.28
N THR A 31 11.59 2.51 -0.30
CA THR A 31 11.11 2.21 1.06
C THR A 31 10.59 3.47 1.75
N MET A 32 11.35 4.57 1.72
CA MET A 32 10.90 5.85 2.26
C MET A 32 9.63 6.37 1.56
N SER A 33 9.55 6.20 0.23
CA SER A 33 8.34 6.57 -0.52
C SER A 33 7.12 5.71 -0.15
N PHE A 34 7.34 4.46 0.24
CA PHE A 34 6.29 3.57 0.72
C PHE A 34 5.81 4.00 2.11
N GLU A 35 6.74 4.22 3.05
CA GLU A 35 6.43 4.58 4.44
C GLU A 35 5.80 5.98 4.60
N ASN A 36 6.15 6.92 3.71
CA ASN A 36 5.61 8.28 3.76
C ASN A 36 4.21 8.42 3.11
N ASP A 37 3.81 7.51 2.21
CA ASP A 37 2.53 7.61 1.48
C ASP A 37 1.43 6.79 2.18
N LYS A 38 1.09 7.22 3.40
CA LYS A 38 0.00 6.65 4.19
C LYS A 38 -1.35 6.76 3.47
N TYR A 39 -2.23 5.80 3.74
CA TYR A 39 -3.60 5.81 3.23
C TYR A 39 -4.39 6.97 3.84
N SER A 40 -5.18 7.64 3.01
CA SER A 40 -6.16 8.64 3.44
C SER A 40 -7.52 8.28 2.83
N VAL A 41 -8.59 8.46 3.61
CA VAL A 41 -9.97 8.17 3.19
C VAL A 41 -10.41 9.04 2.00
N GLU A 42 -9.77 10.19 1.83
CA GLU A 42 -10.03 11.12 0.72
C GLU A 42 -9.48 10.63 -0.62
N LYS A 43 -8.40 9.84 -0.59
CA LYS A 43 -7.74 9.30 -1.81
C LYS A 43 -8.54 8.14 -2.40
N ASP A 44 -8.36 7.89 -3.69
CA ASP A 44 -8.89 6.69 -4.34
C ASP A 44 -8.17 5.44 -3.81
N SER A 45 -8.93 4.54 -3.18
CA SER A 45 -8.46 3.29 -2.61
C SER A 45 -7.81 2.37 -3.66
N TYR A 46 -8.33 2.35 -4.88
CA TYR A 46 -7.82 1.52 -5.97
C TYR A 46 -6.45 2.03 -6.44
N GLU A 47 -6.36 3.32 -6.73
CA GLU A 47 -5.13 3.95 -7.21
C GLU A 47 -4.01 3.86 -6.16
N TRP A 48 -4.33 4.17 -4.89
CA TRP A 48 -3.38 4.07 -3.79
C TRP A 48 -2.88 2.63 -3.62
N TYR A 49 -3.76 1.64 -3.62
CA TYR A 49 -3.38 0.23 -3.51
C TYR A 49 -2.44 -0.20 -4.63
N LEU A 50 -2.79 0.12 -5.88
CA LEU A 50 -1.94 -0.22 -7.04
C LEU A 50 -0.56 0.42 -6.95
N ARG A 51 -0.50 1.68 -6.55
CA ARG A 51 0.77 2.42 -6.38
C ARG A 51 1.65 1.77 -5.33
N GLN A 52 1.09 1.43 -4.17
CA GLN A 52 1.84 0.79 -3.09
C GLN A 52 2.24 -0.65 -3.43
N SER A 53 1.36 -1.42 -4.08
CA SER A 53 1.66 -2.77 -4.55
C SER A 53 2.83 -2.77 -5.55
N LYS A 54 2.87 -1.80 -6.47
CA LYS A 54 4.01 -1.62 -7.39
C LYS A 54 5.31 -1.29 -6.66
N ARG A 55 5.27 -0.43 -5.63
CA ARG A 55 6.45 -0.09 -4.80
C ARG A 55 6.97 -1.31 -4.03
N LEU A 56 6.08 -2.09 -3.40
CA LEU A 56 6.46 -3.30 -2.68
C LEU A 56 7.07 -4.35 -3.61
N LYS A 57 6.49 -4.56 -4.81
CA LYS A 57 7.08 -5.45 -5.85
C LYS A 57 8.44 -4.96 -6.35
N ALA A 58 8.69 -3.65 -6.32
CA ALA A 58 9.95 -3.06 -6.73
C ALA A 58 11.04 -3.18 -5.66
N ILE A 59 10.67 -3.13 -4.37
CA ILE A 59 11.56 -3.31 -3.24
C ILE A 59 11.92 -4.80 -3.07
N ASP A 60 10.92 -5.67 -3.13
CA ASP A 60 11.10 -7.11 -3.00
C ASP A 60 10.22 -7.85 -4.03
N PRO A 61 10.81 -8.25 -5.16
CA PRO A 61 10.11 -8.97 -6.22
C PRO A 61 9.58 -10.36 -5.81
N GLN A 62 10.16 -10.98 -4.77
CA GLN A 62 9.77 -12.31 -4.30
C GLN A 62 8.77 -12.26 -3.15
N MET A 63 8.29 -11.07 -2.77
CA MET A 63 7.35 -10.89 -1.68
C MET A 63 6.02 -11.64 -1.92
N ASN A 64 5.71 -12.54 -0.99
CA ASN A 64 4.43 -13.25 -0.94
C ASN A 64 3.25 -12.27 -0.81
N ILE A 65 2.11 -12.60 -1.41
CA ILE A 65 0.87 -11.83 -1.37
C ILE A 65 0.45 -11.54 0.08
N LYS A 66 0.53 -12.54 0.97
CA LYS A 66 0.21 -12.36 2.39
C LYS A 66 1.08 -11.29 3.08
N MET A 67 2.40 -11.34 2.86
CA MET A 67 3.33 -10.35 3.42
C MET A 67 3.09 -8.96 2.83
N ARG A 68 2.79 -8.88 1.53
CA ARG A 68 2.44 -7.63 0.87
C ARG A 68 1.20 -7.01 1.50
N ASN A 69 0.16 -7.80 1.71
CA ASN A 69 -1.09 -7.36 2.31
C ASN A 69 -0.87 -6.88 3.75
N GLN A 70 -0.08 -7.60 4.56
CA GLN A 70 0.27 -7.16 5.90
C GLN A 70 1.01 -5.81 5.90
N LYS A 71 2.02 -5.64 5.03
CA LYS A 71 2.70 -4.35 4.89
C LYS A 71 1.77 -3.22 4.46
N LEU A 72 0.79 -3.50 3.59
CA LEU A 72 -0.18 -2.49 3.17
C LEU A 72 -1.12 -2.07 4.30
N LEU A 73 -1.55 -3.03 5.14
CA LEU A 73 -2.37 -2.72 6.32
C LEU A 73 -1.63 -1.79 7.29
N THR A 74 -0.32 -1.96 7.49
CA THR A 74 0.47 -1.06 8.35
C THR A 74 0.59 0.37 7.82
N GLN A 75 0.26 0.61 6.54
CA GLN A 75 0.24 1.95 5.94
C GLN A 75 -1.12 2.65 6.08
N MET A 76 -2.09 1.98 6.71
CA MET A 76 -3.42 2.54 6.96
C MET A 76 -3.48 3.18 8.35
N PRO A 77 -4.33 4.21 8.55
CA PRO A 77 -4.64 4.72 9.89
C PRO A 77 -5.22 3.60 10.76
N GLY A 78 -4.91 3.58 12.06
CA GLY A 78 -5.25 2.47 12.96
C GLY A 78 -6.73 2.05 12.96
N GLU A 79 -7.66 3.01 12.82
CA GLU A 79 -9.09 2.73 12.71
C GLU A 79 -9.44 1.96 11.42
N VAL A 80 -8.85 2.35 10.30
CA VAL A 80 -9.02 1.70 8.99
C VAL A 80 -8.30 0.35 8.99
N GLU A 81 -7.09 0.27 9.56
CA GLU A 81 -6.34 -0.97 9.70
C GLU A 81 -7.14 -2.01 10.49
N GLN A 82 -7.70 -1.62 11.63
CA GLN A 82 -8.52 -2.50 12.46
C GLN A 82 -9.82 -2.90 11.75
N ALA A 83 -10.49 -1.94 11.12
CA ALA A 83 -11.70 -2.18 10.35
C ALA A 83 -11.47 -3.16 9.18
N MET A 84 -10.32 -3.06 8.52
CA MET A 84 -9.89 -4.00 7.49
C MET A 84 -9.62 -5.36 8.14
N LYS A 85 -8.74 -5.47 9.14
CA LYS A 85 -8.42 -6.74 9.81
C LYS A 85 -9.66 -7.54 10.26
N CYS A 86 -10.69 -6.87 10.76
CA CYS A 86 -11.94 -7.52 11.17
C CYS A 86 -12.77 -8.09 10.01
N ARG A 87 -12.67 -7.50 8.81
CA ARG A 87 -13.48 -7.85 7.63
C ARG A 87 -12.75 -8.77 6.65
N CYS A 88 -11.46 -8.94 6.86
CA CYS A 88 -10.55 -9.46 5.86
C CYS A 88 -9.91 -10.80 6.36
N SER A 89 -10.06 -11.92 5.61
CA SER A 89 -9.25 -13.18 5.69
C SER A 89 -7.86 -13.14 5.01
N HIS A 90 -6.79 -13.59 5.67
CA HIS A 90 -5.36 -13.47 5.29
C HIS A 90 -4.89 -13.53 3.79
N ASN A 91 -5.68 -14.07 2.86
CA ASN A 91 -5.39 -14.19 1.42
C ASN A 91 -6.29 -13.29 0.56
N PHE A 92 -6.19 -11.97 0.71
CA PHE A 92 -6.98 -11.02 -0.08
C PHE A 92 -6.55 -10.89 -1.53
N THR A 93 -7.54 -10.87 -2.41
CA THR A 93 -7.40 -10.37 -3.76
C THR A 93 -7.47 -8.83 -3.74
N LEU A 94 -6.98 -8.21 -4.82
CA LEU A 94 -7.06 -6.75 -5.00
C LEU A 94 -8.50 -6.24 -4.85
N ASP A 95 -9.46 -6.93 -5.47
CA ASP A 95 -10.86 -6.53 -5.46
C ASP A 95 -11.46 -6.60 -4.06
N ASP A 96 -11.10 -7.62 -3.27
CA ASP A 96 -11.55 -7.75 -1.87
C ASP A 96 -11.09 -6.56 -1.03
N ILE A 97 -9.85 -6.11 -1.21
CA ILE A 97 -9.30 -4.95 -0.48
C ILE A 97 -10.02 -3.68 -0.89
N VAL A 98 -10.22 -3.46 -2.18
CA VAL A 98 -10.86 -2.24 -2.68
C VAL A 98 -12.33 -2.19 -2.26
N ASN A 99 -13.05 -3.30 -2.39
CA ASN A 99 -14.44 -3.41 -1.95
C ASN A 99 -14.57 -3.16 -0.44
N THR A 100 -13.67 -3.75 0.37
CA THR A 100 -13.69 -3.54 1.82
C THR A 100 -13.32 -2.10 2.19
N LEU A 101 -12.33 -1.50 1.55
CA LEU A 101 -11.97 -0.09 1.79
C LEU A 101 -13.09 0.86 1.41
N GLN A 102 -13.78 0.60 0.30
CA GLN A 102 -14.97 1.36 -0.09
C GLN A 102 -16.12 1.15 0.91
N ASP A 103 -16.32 -0.08 1.41
CA ASP A 103 -17.31 -0.38 2.43
C ASP A 103 -17.02 0.34 3.75
N VAL A 104 -15.77 0.31 4.21
CA VAL A 104 -15.30 1.04 5.40
C VAL A 104 -15.49 2.54 5.20
N ARG A 105 -15.14 3.09 4.02
CA ARG A 105 -15.39 4.50 3.70
C ARG A 105 -16.88 4.87 3.73
N LYS A 106 -17.76 3.99 3.25
CA LYS A 106 -19.21 4.24 3.19
C LYS A 106 -19.90 4.08 4.54
N ARG A 107 -19.52 3.06 5.31
CA ARG A 107 -20.21 2.65 6.55
C ARG A 107 -19.60 3.23 7.81
N SER A 108 -18.33 3.61 7.78
CA SER A 108 -17.66 4.18 8.93
C SER A 108 -17.57 5.69 8.79
N ASN A 109 -18.09 6.45 9.77
CA ASN A 109 -17.85 7.91 9.91
C ASN A 109 -16.39 8.24 10.25
N ILE A 110 -15.44 7.36 9.91
CA ILE A 110 -13.99 7.50 10.12
C ILE A 110 -13.53 8.67 9.25
N GLY A 111 -13.21 9.80 9.89
CA GLY A 111 -12.89 11.07 9.24
C GLY A 111 -13.95 12.18 9.37
N LYS A 112 -15.15 11.91 9.93
CA LYS A 112 -16.16 12.95 10.23
C LYS A 112 -16.08 13.46 11.66
N TYR A 113 -14.87 13.68 12.19
CA TYR A 113 -14.73 14.37 13.47
C TYR A 113 -15.02 15.87 13.25
N THR A 114 -16.26 16.29 13.45
CA THR A 114 -16.54 17.71 13.72
C THR A 114 -15.96 18.02 15.09
N PRO A 115 -15.04 18.99 15.26
CA PRO A 115 -14.66 19.43 16.59
C PRO A 115 -15.94 19.89 17.30
N TYR A 116 -16.20 19.32 18.46
CA TYR A 116 -17.34 19.70 19.30
C TYR A 116 -17.18 21.20 19.59
N ARG A 117 -18.02 22.02 18.96
CA ARG A 117 -18.08 23.46 19.21
C ARG A 117 -18.56 23.61 20.64
N SER A 118 -17.65 23.97 21.55
CA SER A 118 -17.99 24.36 22.91
C SER A 118 -18.89 25.59 22.85
N SER A 119 -20.20 25.36 22.74
CA SER A 119 -21.23 26.36 22.96
C SER A 119 -21.08 26.81 24.41
N GLY A 120 -20.45 27.97 24.58
CA GLY A 120 -20.20 28.59 25.88
C GLY A 120 -21.50 28.68 26.67
N PHE A 121 -21.47 28.05 27.85
CA PHE A 121 -22.42 28.32 28.91
C PHE A 121 -22.23 29.78 29.33
N LYS A 122 -23.18 30.65 28.97
CA LYS A 122 -23.29 31.98 29.59
C LYS A 122 -24.15 31.80 30.83
N GLU A 123 -23.50 31.76 32.00
CA GLU A 123 -24.19 31.99 33.27
C GLU A 123 -24.72 33.44 33.29
N LYS A 124 -25.99 33.58 33.65
CA LYS A 124 -26.62 34.79 34.14
C LYS A 124 -27.31 34.46 35.45
#